data_AF-A0A968FSU7-F1
#
_entry.id   AF-A0A968FSU7-F1
#
_cell.length_a   1.000
_cell.length_b   1.000
_cell.length_c   1.000
_cell.angle_alpha   90.00
_cell.angle_beta   90.00
_cell.angle_gamma   90.00
#
_symmetry.space_group_name_H-M   'P 1'
#
loop_
_entity.id
_entity.type
_entity.pdbx_description
1 polymer ?
#
loop_
_entity_poly.entity_id
_entity_poly.type
_entity_poly.pdbx_seq_one_letter_code
_entity_poly.pdbx_strand_id
1 'polypeptide(L)'
;IWNIIRTILQFQPEGRGTNLVRPLEYLLNLQKRKTVTFFISDFLAEGYENAVKLAKQKHDLIAIRIIDPREWTLPPVGLLQVQDAETGEILLVDTGNRQTLRQYEALCRKKHLQVKRFLNSIGVDLIEIRTDRSLTEPIIRYFKMREKKH
;
A
#
# COMPACT_ATOMS: atom_id res chain seq x y z
N ILE A 1 -19.57 -12.62 -7.50
CA ILE A 1 -19.19 -11.40 -6.74
C ILE A 1 -19.39 -11.62 -5.24
N TRP A 2 -20.58 -12.00 -4.77
CA TRP A 2 -20.86 -12.25 -3.33
C TRP A 2 -19.85 -13.20 -2.66
N ASN A 3 -19.50 -14.32 -3.30
CA ASN A 3 -18.50 -15.26 -2.75
C ASN A 3 -17.13 -14.61 -2.55
N ILE A 4 -16.69 -13.72 -3.44
CA ILE A 4 -15.38 -13.06 -3.33
C ILE A 4 -15.37 -12.10 -2.14
N ILE A 5 -16.42 -11.27 -2.00
CA ILE A 5 -16.55 -10.34 -0.88
C ILE A 5 -16.59 -11.12 0.44
N ARG A 6 -17.39 -12.18 0.49
CA ARG A 6 -17.48 -13.06 1.66
C ARG A 6 -16.12 -13.68 2.00
N THR A 7 -15.40 -14.22 1.02
CA THR A 7 -14.07 -14.80 1.24
C THR A 7 -13.10 -13.77 1.82
N ILE A 8 -13.10 -12.53 1.31
CA ILE A 8 -12.24 -11.45 1.84
C ILE A 8 -12.62 -11.08 3.28
N LEU A 9 -13.92 -10.90 3.55
CA LEU A 9 -14.40 -10.52 4.89
C LEU A 9 -14.25 -11.63 5.93
N GLN A 10 -14.25 -12.90 5.50
CA GLN A 10 -14.09 -14.06 6.37
C GLN A 10 -12.65 -14.56 6.46
N PHE A 11 -11.73 -13.97 5.68
CA PHE A 11 -10.33 -14.35 5.72
C PHE A 11 -9.73 -14.00 7.08
N GLN A 12 -9.23 -15.02 7.78
CA GLN A 12 -8.47 -14.86 9.01
C GLN A 12 -6.99 -15.05 8.66
N PRO A 13 -6.16 -14.02 8.82
CA PRO A 13 -4.73 -14.14 8.52
C PRO A 13 -4.07 -15.14 9.49
N GLU A 14 -3.44 -16.18 8.94
CA GLU A 14 -2.70 -17.18 9.74
C GLU A 14 -1.32 -16.68 10.18
N GLY A 15 -0.76 -15.67 9.49
CA GLY A 15 0.54 -15.06 9.80
C GLY A 15 0.43 -13.57 10.05
N ARG A 16 1.46 -12.99 10.69
CA ARG A 16 1.48 -11.56 11.08
C ARG A 16 2.30 -10.65 10.16
N GLY A 17 3.23 -11.21 9.39
CA GLY A 17 4.10 -10.42 8.50
C GLY A 17 3.49 -10.19 7.12
N THR A 18 3.83 -9.05 6.52
CA THR A 18 3.41 -8.73 5.15
C THR A 18 4.48 -9.13 4.14
N ASN A 19 4.14 -9.96 3.16
CA ASN A 19 5.01 -10.30 2.04
C ASN A 19 4.29 -10.07 0.71
N LEU A 20 4.66 -9.00 0.01
CA LEU A 20 4.06 -8.63 -1.28
C LEU A 20 4.61 -9.45 -2.46
N VAL A 21 5.74 -10.14 -2.29
CA VAL A 21 6.35 -10.98 -3.34
C VAL A 21 5.48 -12.20 -3.62
N ARG A 22 5.06 -12.93 -2.58
CA ARG A 22 4.26 -14.16 -2.71
C ARG A 22 3.00 -14.02 -3.58
N PRO A 23 2.10 -13.03 -3.36
CA PRO A 23 0.91 -12.88 -4.19
C PRO A 23 1.26 -12.51 -5.64
N LEU A 24 2.34 -11.75 -5.87
CA LEU A 24 2.80 -11.41 -7.22
C LEU A 24 3.38 -12.64 -7.94
N GLU A 25 4.20 -13.45 -7.27
CA GLU A 25 4.71 -14.71 -7.84
C GLU A 25 3.56 -15.67 -8.17
N TYR A 26 2.59 -15.78 -7.27
CA TYR A 26 1.38 -16.58 -7.48
C TYR A 26 0.62 -16.13 -8.73
N LEU A 27 0.40 -14.82 -8.90
CA LEU A 27 -0.18 -14.25 -10.11
C LEU A 27 0.60 -14.64 -11.36
N LEU A 28 1.93 -14.46 -11.35
CA LEU A 28 2.80 -14.73 -12.50
C LEU A 28 2.86 -16.22 -12.87
N ASN A 29 2.67 -17.10 -11.89
CA ASN A 29 2.68 -18.55 -12.08
C ASN A 29 1.34 -19.06 -12.60
N LEU A 30 0.22 -18.53 -12.13
CA LEU A 30 -1.11 -19.00 -12.52
C LEU A 30 -1.64 -18.33 -13.78
N GLN A 31 -1.55 -17.00 -13.88
CA GLN A 31 -2.10 -16.26 -15.01
C GLN A 31 -1.05 -16.14 -16.11
N LYS A 32 -1.15 -17.03 -17.10
CA LYS A 32 -0.25 -17.02 -18.28
C LYS A 32 -0.67 -16.03 -19.35
N ARG A 33 -1.96 -15.65 -19.39
CA ARG A 33 -2.49 -14.66 -20.33
C ARG A 33 -2.38 -13.26 -19.72
N LYS A 34 -2.18 -12.25 -20.57
CA LYS A 34 -2.17 -10.85 -20.14
C LYS A 34 -3.55 -10.48 -19.58
N THR A 35 -3.56 -9.92 -18.37
CA THR A 35 -4.78 -9.50 -17.66
C THR A 35 -4.60 -8.09 -17.12
N VAL A 36 -5.72 -7.42 -16.85
CA VAL A 36 -5.74 -6.22 -16.00
C VAL A 36 -5.72 -6.69 -14.55
N THR A 37 -4.72 -6.26 -13.80
CA THR A 37 -4.51 -6.69 -12.42
C THR A 37 -4.49 -5.48 -11.50
N PHE A 38 -5.41 -5.44 -10.55
CA PHE A 38 -5.41 -4.46 -9.46
C PHE A 38 -4.67 -5.05 -8.26
N PHE A 39 -3.60 -4.38 -7.82
CA PHE A 39 -2.82 -4.79 -6.66
C PHE A 39 -3.02 -3.80 -5.52
N ILE A 40 -3.66 -4.24 -4.44
CA ILE A 40 -4.08 -3.39 -3.32
C ILE A 40 -3.11 -3.60 -2.15
N SER A 41 -2.43 -2.55 -1.70
CA SER A 41 -1.50 -2.58 -0.55
C SER A 41 -1.17 -1.17 -0.08
N ASP A 42 -0.77 -0.98 1.17
CA ASP A 42 -0.14 0.26 1.66
C ASP A 42 1.31 0.45 1.13
N PHE A 43 1.90 -0.63 0.60
CA PHE A 43 3.28 -0.76 0.11
C PHE A 43 4.35 -0.50 1.18
N LEU A 44 4.10 -0.91 2.42
CA LEU A 44 5.04 -0.74 3.53
C LEU A 44 6.09 -1.87 3.64
N ALA A 45 5.79 -3.06 3.11
CA ALA A 45 6.73 -4.19 3.08
C ALA A 45 7.98 -3.90 2.22
N GLU A 46 9.07 -4.62 2.41
CA GLU A 46 10.31 -4.44 1.63
C GLU A 46 10.53 -5.57 0.61
N GLY A 47 11.37 -5.33 -0.40
CA GLY A 47 11.86 -6.36 -1.32
C GLY A 47 10.90 -6.79 -2.43
N TYR A 48 9.77 -6.08 -2.60
CA TYR A 48 8.75 -6.41 -3.60
C TYR A 48 9.05 -5.85 -5.00
N GLU A 49 10.04 -4.98 -5.14
CA GLU A 49 10.24 -4.14 -6.32
C GLU A 49 10.47 -4.98 -7.59
N ASN A 50 11.25 -6.05 -7.49
CA ASN A 50 11.51 -6.93 -8.63
C ASN A 50 10.26 -7.71 -9.04
N ALA A 51 9.48 -8.18 -8.08
CA ALA A 51 8.23 -8.89 -8.36
C ALA A 51 7.20 -7.97 -9.03
N VAL A 52 7.09 -6.71 -8.59
CA VAL A 52 6.20 -5.72 -9.22
C VAL A 52 6.64 -5.41 -10.65
N LYS A 53 7.95 -5.27 -10.91
CA LYS A 53 8.48 -5.09 -12.27
C LYS A 53 8.08 -6.23 -13.20
N LEU A 54 8.28 -7.47 -12.76
CA LEU A 54 7.92 -8.66 -13.56
C LEU A 54 6.41 -8.74 -13.79
N ALA A 55 5.61 -8.45 -12.77
CA ALA A 55 4.16 -8.42 -12.89
C ALA A 55 3.68 -7.33 -13.87
N LYS A 56 4.28 -6.14 -13.86
CA LYS A 56 3.94 -5.06 -14.80
C LYS A 56 4.35 -5.35 -16.24
N GLN A 57 5.41 -6.13 -16.46
CA GLN A 57 5.81 -6.55 -17.81
C GLN A 57 4.82 -7.57 -18.39
N LYS A 58 4.32 -8.50 -17.59
CA LYS A 58 3.40 -9.55 -18.06
C LYS A 58 1.93 -9.14 -18.05
N HIS A 59 1.53 -8.30 -17.10
CA HIS A 59 0.14 -7.88 -16.88
C HIS A 59 0.00 -6.37 -16.97
N ASP A 60 -1.21 -5.92 -17.22
CA ASP A 60 -1.56 -4.53 -17.03
C ASP A 60 -1.81 -4.27 -15.54
N LEU A 61 -0.72 -4.01 -14.82
CA LEU A 61 -0.72 -3.86 -13.37
C LEU A 61 -1.08 -2.43 -12.96
N ILE A 62 -2.07 -2.30 -12.09
CA ILE A 62 -2.55 -1.06 -11.49
C ILE A 62 -2.40 -1.20 -9.97
N ALA A 63 -1.61 -0.33 -9.37
CA ALA A 63 -1.43 -0.27 -7.93
C ALA A 63 -2.54 0.57 -7.30
N ILE A 64 -3.25 0.01 -6.32
CA ILE A 64 -4.16 0.75 -5.45
C ILE A 64 -3.48 0.85 -4.09
N ARG A 65 -3.08 2.06 -3.73
CA ARG A 65 -2.41 2.33 -2.47
C ARG A 65 -3.37 2.88 -1.44
N ILE A 66 -3.49 2.19 -0.31
CA ILE A 66 -4.26 2.67 0.85
C ILE A 66 -3.32 3.50 1.74
N ILE A 67 -3.80 4.66 2.18
CA ILE A 67 -3.03 5.61 2.98
C ILE A 67 -3.86 6.00 4.19
N ASP A 68 -3.37 5.73 5.40
CA ASP A 68 -3.93 6.29 6.61
C ASP A 68 -3.15 7.55 7.04
N PRO A 69 -3.80 8.73 7.20
CA PRO A 69 -3.14 9.92 7.70
C PRO A 69 -2.44 9.73 9.06
N ARG A 70 -2.92 8.81 9.89
CA ARG A 70 -2.35 8.51 11.22
C ARG A 70 -1.00 7.82 11.15
N GLU A 71 -0.66 7.18 10.02
CA GLU A 71 0.68 6.65 9.78
C GLU A 71 1.71 7.77 9.53
N TRP A 72 1.24 8.99 9.24
CA TRP A 72 2.12 10.10 8.83
C TRP A 72 2.36 11.08 9.97
N THR A 73 1.43 11.17 10.92
CA THR A 73 1.50 12.10 12.03
C THR A 73 1.16 11.42 13.34
N LEU A 74 2.06 11.53 14.32
CA LEU A 74 1.77 11.14 15.70
C LEU A 74 1.21 12.35 16.47
N PRO A 75 0.14 12.17 17.27
CA PRO A 75 -0.40 13.26 18.07
C PRO A 75 0.59 13.63 19.19
N PRO A 76 0.75 14.92 19.55
CA PRO A 76 1.71 15.37 20.55
C PRO A 76 1.15 15.16 21.97
N VAL A 77 1.03 13.91 22.42
CA VAL A 77 0.41 13.53 23.70
C VAL A 77 1.42 13.14 24.77
N GLY A 78 2.72 13.39 24.54
CA GLY A 78 3.79 12.98 25.44
C GLY A 78 4.26 11.55 25.12
N LEU A 79 4.36 10.68 26.12
CA LEU A 79 4.78 9.29 25.89
C LEU A 79 3.61 8.49 25.27
N LEU A 80 3.81 8.04 24.03
CA LEU A 80 2.86 7.22 23.29
C LEU A 80 3.43 5.81 23.14
N GLN A 81 2.66 4.83 23.59
CA GLN A 81 2.99 3.42 23.40
C GLN A 81 2.47 2.97 22.03
N VAL A 82 3.37 2.66 21.11
CA VAL A 82 3.05 2.11 19.78
C VAL A 82 3.32 0.61 19.82
N GLN A 83 2.40 -0.17 19.24
CA GLN A 83 2.63 -1.58 19.01
C GLN A 83 2.75 -1.83 17.50
N ASP A 84 3.82 -2.50 17.09
CA ASP A 84 3.96 -2.99 15.72
C ASP A 84 2.96 -4.14 15.47
N ALA A 85 2.16 -4.02 14.42
CA ALA A 85 1.09 -4.98 14.12
C ALA A 85 1.63 -6.34 13.61
N GLU A 86 2.85 -6.38 13.09
CA GLU A 86 3.47 -7.57 12.51
C GLU A 86 4.32 -8.33 13.53
N THR A 87 5.15 -7.62 14.30
CA THR A 87 6.06 -8.23 15.28
C THR A 87 5.44 -8.32 16.68
N GLY A 88 4.48 -7.43 16.98
CA GLY A 88 3.93 -7.26 18.32
C GLY A 88 4.84 -6.49 19.28
N GLU A 89 5.98 -5.98 18.79
CA GLU A 89 6.91 -5.18 19.58
C GLU A 89 6.25 -3.88 20.05
N ILE A 90 6.55 -3.51 21.30
CA ILE A 90 6.02 -2.32 21.94
C ILE A 90 7.15 -1.29 22.02
N LEU A 91 6.95 -0.15 21.36
CA LEU A 91 7.85 0.99 21.40
C LEU A 91 7.22 2.12 22.20
N LEU A 92 7.97 2.70 23.14
CA LEU A 92 7.59 3.93 23.81
C LEU A 92 8.17 5.11 23.04
N VAL A 93 7.30 5.93 22.46
CA VAL A 93 7.69 7.10 21.65
C VAL A 93 7.38 8.37 22.42
N ASP A 94 8.39 9.19 22.69
CA ASP A 94 8.16 10.55 23.21
C ASP A 94 7.71 11.48 22.08
N THR A 95 6.39 11.65 21.99
CA THR A 95 5.71 12.58 21.07
C THR A 95 5.63 14.01 21.63
N GLY A 96 6.12 14.27 22.84
CA GLY A 96 6.23 15.63 23.40
C GLY A 96 7.35 16.44 22.74
N ASN A 97 8.36 15.76 22.18
CA ASN A 97 9.47 16.40 21.48
C ASN A 97 9.11 16.74 20.02
N ARG A 98 9.00 18.04 19.72
CA ARG A 98 8.69 18.55 18.36
C ARG A 98 9.74 18.16 17.32
N GLN A 99 11.00 17.96 17.71
CA GLN A 99 12.06 17.52 16.79
C GLN A 99 11.86 16.06 16.37
N THR A 100 11.53 15.17 17.32
CA THR A 100 11.21 13.76 17.05
C THR A 100 10.04 13.64 16.10
N LEU A 101 8.95 14.39 16.34
CA LEU A 101 7.78 14.42 15.45
C LEU A 101 8.13 14.85 14.03
N ARG A 102 8.93 15.92 13.87
CA ARG A 102 9.38 16.38 12.55
C ARG A 102 10.25 15.37 11.83
N GLN A 103 11.14 14.69 12.54
CA GLN A 103 11.99 13.64 11.97
C GLN A 103 11.16 12.44 11.50
N TYR A 104 10.18 12.01 12.31
CA TYR A 104 9.26 10.94 11.96
C TYR A 104 8.44 11.29 10.71
N GLU A 105 7.81 12.47 10.68
CA GLU A 105 7.02 12.93 9.54
C GLU A 105 7.87 13.00 8.26
N ALA A 106 9.11 13.50 8.36
CA ALA A 106 10.05 13.55 7.23
C ALA A 106 10.42 12.14 6.72
N LEU A 107 10.62 11.17 7.62
CA LEU A 107 10.90 9.78 7.27
C LEU A 107 9.71 9.14 6.55
N CYS A 108 8.50 9.26 7.11
CA CYS A 108 7.26 8.74 6.49
C CYS A 108 7.03 9.36 5.10
N ARG A 109 7.21 10.68 4.99
CA ARG A 109 7.11 11.40 3.71
C ARG A 109 8.14 10.91 2.69
N LYS A 110 9.38 10.64 3.12
CA LYS A 110 10.43 10.09 2.25
C LYS A 110 10.06 8.70 1.74
N LYS A 111 9.63 7.79 2.62
CA LYS A 111 9.16 6.45 2.24
C LYS A 111 7.98 6.52 1.25
N HIS A 112 7.01 7.38 1.54
CA HIS A 112 5.87 7.60 0.66
C HIS A 112 6.28 8.03 -0.76
N LEU A 113 7.20 8.99 -0.85
CA LEU A 113 7.72 9.48 -2.12
C LEU A 113 8.56 8.44 -2.87
N GLN A 114 9.29 7.59 -2.15
CA GLN A 114 10.06 6.49 -2.74
C GLN A 114 9.14 5.49 -3.45
N VAL A 115 8.07 5.03 -2.79
CA VAL A 115 7.07 4.13 -3.40
C VAL A 115 6.48 4.75 -4.66
N LYS A 116 6.05 6.02 -4.58
CA LYS A 116 5.45 6.73 -5.73
C LYS A 116 6.43 6.87 -6.90
N ARG A 117 7.68 7.24 -6.62
CA ARG A 117 8.74 7.34 -7.64
C ARG A 117 9.06 5.99 -8.24
N PHE A 118 9.11 4.94 -7.43
CA PHE A 118 9.35 3.58 -7.88
C PHE A 118 8.26 3.10 -8.84
N LEU A 119 6.98 3.18 -8.45
CA LEU A 119 5.86 2.72 -9.29
C LEU A 119 5.78 3.52 -10.60
N ASN A 120 5.97 4.85 -10.53
CA ASN A 120 5.99 5.69 -11.71
C ASN A 120 7.16 5.36 -12.65
N SER A 121 8.35 5.07 -12.13
CA SER A 121 9.54 4.80 -12.97
C SER A 121 9.43 3.51 -13.77
N ILE A 122 8.59 2.57 -13.33
CA ILE A 122 8.30 1.32 -14.03
C ILE A 122 6.98 1.36 -14.80
N GLY A 123 6.32 2.52 -14.85
CA GLY A 123 5.06 2.73 -15.58
C GLY A 123 3.86 1.99 -15.01
N VAL A 124 3.84 1.70 -13.70
CA VAL A 124 2.66 1.19 -13.01
C VAL A 124 1.72 2.35 -12.72
N ASP A 125 0.47 2.23 -13.16
CA ASP A 125 -0.58 3.17 -12.80
C ASP A 125 -0.85 3.11 -11.29
N LEU A 126 -0.96 4.26 -10.63
CA LEU A 126 -1.15 4.37 -9.19
C LEU A 126 -2.44 5.11 -8.85
N ILE A 127 -3.30 4.47 -8.07
CA ILE A 127 -4.49 5.06 -7.45
C ILE A 127 -4.23 5.18 -5.95
N GLU A 128 -4.20 6.40 -5.41
CA GLU A 128 -4.03 6.64 -3.98
C GLU A 128 -5.40 6.85 -3.33
N ILE A 129 -5.73 6.02 -2.34
CA ILE A 129 -6.97 6.07 -1.58
C ILE A 129 -6.61 6.37 -0.13
N ARG A 130 -7.23 7.41 0.43
CA ARG A 130 -7.02 7.77 1.83
C ARG A 130 -8.18 7.29 2.70
N THR A 131 -7.89 6.80 3.90
CA THR A 131 -8.90 6.31 4.85
C THR A 131 -9.79 7.42 5.41
N ASP A 132 -9.36 8.69 5.35
CA ASP A 132 -10.12 9.87 5.78
C ASP A 132 -10.96 10.54 4.68
N ARG A 133 -11.04 9.94 3.48
CA ARG A 133 -11.70 10.52 2.29
C ARG A 133 -12.61 9.51 1.60
N SER A 134 -13.28 9.95 0.54
CA SER A 134 -14.08 9.06 -0.31
C SER A 134 -13.22 7.94 -0.91
N LEU A 135 -13.66 6.69 -0.72
CA LEU A 135 -13.04 5.50 -1.32
C LEU A 135 -13.30 5.40 -2.83
N THR A 136 -14.44 5.92 -3.29
CA THR A 136 -14.94 5.71 -4.66
C THR A 136 -14.46 6.76 -5.64
N GLU A 137 -14.29 8.02 -5.18
CA GLU A 137 -13.90 9.13 -6.05
C GLU A 137 -12.55 8.90 -6.77
N PRO A 138 -11.47 8.45 -6.09
CA PRO A 138 -10.18 8.20 -6.74
C PRO A 138 -10.26 7.13 -7.83
N ILE A 139 -11.05 6.07 -7.58
CA ILE A 139 -11.24 4.96 -8.51
C ILE A 139 -11.98 5.44 -9.76
N ILE A 140 -13.10 6.15 -9.59
CA ILE A 140 -13.89 6.69 -10.71
C ILE A 140 -13.04 7.66 -11.55
N ARG A 141 -12.28 8.54 -10.88
CA ARG A 141 -11.40 9.51 -11.54
C ARG A 141 -10.34 8.81 -12.39
N TYR A 142 -9.73 7.74 -11.87
CA TYR A 142 -8.75 6.96 -12.61
C TYR A 142 -9.35 6.33 -13.87
N PHE A 143 -10.50 5.66 -13.77
CA PHE A 143 -11.14 5.04 -14.93
C PHE A 143 -11.54 6.05 -16.00
N LYS A 144 -12.07 7.23 -15.62
CA LYS A 144 -12.36 8.32 -16.56
C LYS A 144 -11.11 8.86 -17.26
N MET A 145 -10.00 8.98 -16.55
CA MET A 145 -8.73 9.42 -17.14
C MET A 145 -8.20 8.38 -18.13
N ARG A 146 -8.37 7.10 -17.79
CA ARG A 146 -7.90 5.99 -18.61
C ARG A 146 -8.73 5.81 -19.89
N GLU A 147 -10.04 6.00 -19.81
CA GLU A 147 -10.94 6.01 -20.97
C GLU A 147 -10.54 7.07 -21.99
N LYS A 148 -10.04 8.24 -21.56
CA LYS A 148 -9.59 9.31 -22.47
C LYS A 148 -8.23 9.04 -23.14
N LYS A 149 -7.46 8.08 -22.65
CA LYS A 149 -6.12 7.74 -23.18
C LYS A 149 -6.19 6.59 -24.20
N HIS A 150 -7.32 5.92 -24.32
CA HIS A 150 -7.59 4.81 -25.24
C HIS A 150 -8.73 5.19 -26.19
#